data_AF-A0A520UXH1-F1
#
_entry.id   AF-A0A520UXH1-F1
#
_cell.length_a   1.000
_cell.length_b   1.000
_cell.length_c   1.000
_cell.angle_alpha   90.00
_cell.angle_beta   90.00
_cell.angle_gamma   90.00
#
_symmetry.space_group_name_H-M   'P 1'
#
loop_
_entity.id
_entity.type
_entity.pdbx_description
1 polymer ?
#
loop_
_entity_poly.entity_id
_entity_poly.type
_entity_poly.pdbx_seq_one_letter_code
_entity_poly.pdbx_strand_id
1 'polypeptide(L)'
;MVFEIIELIIIVISIYGAALEWVRVKDHKTNDKWEFFAPAIFLAAVVGFMFFTGLATGGGGAILSLSSLVCAVAAMPLLIALVYTGSLQDAQIAAGVKTYSEGQTVWLISDIKEFRDSFSRFVDDELNGWSEVKERRLGGSGTITKIFVDKTVTLEFDDSEKFDFPFESLIDSEPEIEEVSVESAEKGWWESD
;
A
#
# COMPACT_ATOMS: atom_id res chain seq x y z
N MET A 1 -19.84 17.72 -33.71
CA MET A 1 -18.54 18.39 -33.47
C MET A 1 -18.34 18.84 -32.02
N VAL A 2 -19.03 19.85 -31.47
CA VAL A 2 -18.74 20.33 -30.10
C VAL A 2 -19.02 19.25 -29.02
N PHE A 3 -20.15 18.54 -29.15
CA PHE A 3 -20.49 17.44 -28.23
C PHE A 3 -19.47 16.28 -28.26
N GLU A 4 -19.04 15.86 -29.45
CA GLU A 4 -18.05 14.78 -29.63
C GLU A 4 -16.67 15.13 -29.04
N ILE A 5 -16.26 16.40 -29.12
CA ILE A 5 -15.00 16.88 -28.52
C ILE A 5 -15.09 16.86 -26.99
N ILE A 6 -16.22 17.26 -26.42
CA ILE A 6 -16.44 17.26 -24.96
C ILE A 6 -16.43 15.82 -24.42
N GLU A 7 -17.10 14.90 -25.09
CA GLU A 7 -17.10 13.48 -24.71
C GLU A 7 -15.69 12.87 -24.73
N LEU A 8 -14.92 13.16 -25.79
CA LEU A 8 -13.53 12.70 -25.88
C LEU A 8 -12.66 13.24 -24.73
N ILE A 9 -12.82 14.51 -24.36
CA ILE A 9 -12.10 15.11 -23.23
C ILE A 9 -12.47 14.41 -21.92
N ILE A 10 -13.76 14.15 -21.68
CA ILE A 10 -14.23 13.46 -20.46
C ILE A 10 -13.64 12.05 -20.38
N ILE A 11 -13.63 11.30 -21.49
CA ILE A 11 -13.06 9.96 -21.54
C ILE A 11 -11.56 10.00 -21.22
N VAL A 12 -10.81 10.90 -21.87
CA VAL A 12 -9.37 11.05 -21.63
C VAL A 12 -9.08 11.39 -20.17
N ILE A 13 -9.80 12.36 -19.59
CA ILE A 13 -9.66 12.74 -18.17
C ILE A 13 -9.99 11.56 -17.26
N SER A 14 -11.04 10.80 -17.55
CA SER A 14 -11.48 9.68 -16.72
C SER A 14 -10.48 8.54 -16.72
N ILE A 15 -9.94 8.18 -17.90
CA ILE A 15 -8.86 7.19 -18.02
C ILE A 15 -7.64 7.65 -17.23
N TYR A 16 -7.30 8.94 -17.34
CA TYR A 16 -6.16 9.51 -16.64
C TYR A 16 -6.32 9.51 -15.13
N GLY A 17 -7.48 9.95 -14.65
CA GLY A 17 -7.82 9.96 -13.23
C GLY A 17 -7.77 8.55 -12.65
N ALA A 18 -8.33 7.56 -13.36
CA ALA A 18 -8.28 6.17 -12.94
C ALA A 18 -6.84 5.62 -12.88
N ALA A 19 -5.99 5.95 -13.85
CA ALA A 19 -4.59 5.51 -13.87
C ALA A 19 -3.78 6.13 -12.71
N LEU A 20 -3.96 7.42 -12.44
CA LEU A 20 -3.28 8.10 -11.33
C LEU A 20 -3.74 7.58 -9.97
N GLU A 21 -5.04 7.34 -9.81
CA GLU A 21 -5.57 6.75 -8.57
C GLU A 21 -5.03 5.33 -8.37
N TRP A 22 -4.91 4.55 -9.45
CA TRP A 22 -4.27 3.24 -9.38
C TRP A 22 -2.81 3.32 -8.92
N VAL A 23 -2.01 4.27 -9.42
CA VAL A 23 -0.62 4.46 -8.97
C VAL A 23 -0.59 4.79 -7.46
N ARG A 24 -1.47 5.68 -7.02
CA ARG A 24 -1.58 6.06 -5.61
C ARG A 24 -1.96 4.89 -4.71
N VAL A 25 -3.00 4.13 -5.07
CA VAL A 25 -3.43 2.96 -4.30
C VAL A 25 -2.30 1.94 -4.22
N LYS A 26 -1.55 1.77 -5.31
CA LYS A 26 -0.50 0.78 -5.40
C LYS A 26 0.74 1.14 -4.57
N ASP A 27 1.11 2.43 -4.49
CA ASP A 27 2.19 2.95 -3.62
C ASP A 27 2.00 2.54 -2.14
N HIS A 28 0.76 2.38 -1.69
CA HIS A 28 0.48 1.96 -0.32
C HIS A 28 0.52 0.45 -0.10
N LYS A 29 0.55 -0.35 -1.17
CA LYS A 29 0.48 -1.82 -1.12
C LYS A 29 1.82 -2.50 -1.29
N THR A 30 2.81 -1.83 -1.86
CA THR A 30 4.10 -2.44 -2.19
C THR A 30 5.22 -1.43 -2.03
N ASN A 31 6.38 -1.91 -1.60
CA ASN A 31 7.64 -1.18 -1.61
C ASN A 31 8.51 -1.57 -2.83
N ASP A 32 7.99 -2.37 -3.77
CA ASP A 32 8.74 -2.78 -4.96
C ASP A 32 8.66 -1.73 -6.08
N LYS A 33 9.78 -1.04 -6.31
CA LYS A 33 9.91 -0.05 -7.40
C LYS A 33 9.66 -0.61 -8.79
N TRP A 34 9.89 -1.91 -9.01
CA TRP A 34 9.68 -2.51 -10.33
C TRP A 34 8.21 -2.58 -10.71
N GLU A 35 7.29 -2.58 -9.74
CA GLU A 35 5.86 -2.51 -10.00
C GLU A 35 5.43 -1.18 -10.64
N PHE A 36 6.26 -0.12 -10.52
CA PHE A 36 6.05 1.18 -11.15
C PHE A 36 6.97 1.39 -12.37
N PHE A 37 8.23 0.94 -12.30
CA PHE A 37 9.17 1.10 -13.40
C PHE A 37 8.83 0.22 -14.61
N ALA A 38 8.34 -1.01 -14.42
CA ALA A 38 7.96 -1.86 -15.56
C ALA A 38 6.88 -1.21 -16.45
N PRO A 39 5.72 -0.74 -15.93
CA PRO A 39 4.74 -0.04 -16.75
C PRO A 39 5.29 1.30 -17.29
N ALA A 40 6.15 2.01 -16.55
CA ALA A 40 6.78 3.25 -17.04
C ALA A 40 7.68 3.00 -18.26
N ILE A 41 8.52 1.96 -18.20
CA ILE A 41 9.41 1.57 -19.31
C ILE A 41 8.58 1.18 -20.53
N PHE A 42 7.52 0.39 -20.34
CA PHE A 42 6.63 0.02 -21.43
C PHE A 42 5.98 1.25 -22.08
N LEU A 43 5.43 2.17 -21.27
CA LEU A 43 4.79 3.38 -21.77
C LEU A 43 5.80 4.29 -22.49
N ALA A 44 7.02 4.43 -21.96
CA ALA A 44 8.08 5.19 -22.60
C ALA A 44 8.51 4.57 -23.94
N ALA A 45 8.58 3.24 -24.02
CA ALA A 45 8.88 2.53 -25.27
C ALA A 45 7.78 2.75 -26.32
N VAL A 46 6.51 2.73 -25.93
CA VAL A 46 5.38 3.02 -26.84
C VAL A 46 5.44 4.45 -27.35
N VAL A 47 5.64 5.44 -26.47
CA VAL A 47 5.77 6.85 -26.87
C VAL A 47 7.00 7.06 -27.76
N GLY A 48 8.13 6.44 -27.43
CA GLY A 48 9.36 6.49 -28.22
C GLY A 48 9.19 5.85 -29.61
N PHE A 49 8.49 4.72 -29.69
CA PHE A 49 8.18 4.06 -30.96
C PHE A 49 7.25 4.91 -31.85
N MET A 50 6.24 5.55 -31.28
CA MET A 50 5.38 6.50 -32.00
C MET A 50 6.21 7.68 -32.56
N PHE A 51 7.17 8.18 -31.77
CA PHE A 51 8.08 9.23 -32.21
C PHE A 51 8.99 8.76 -33.36
N PHE A 52 9.56 7.58 -33.24
CA PHE A 52 10.49 7.01 -34.22
C PHE A 52 9.81 6.67 -35.56
N THR A 53 8.62 6.08 -35.53
CA THR A 53 7.86 5.76 -36.74
C THR A 53 7.32 7.00 -37.47
N GLY A 54 6.98 8.06 -36.74
CA GLY A 54 6.65 9.37 -37.31
C GLY A 54 7.83 10.04 -38.02
N LEU A 55 9.06 9.83 -37.52
CA LEU A 55 10.30 10.29 -38.16
C LEU A 55 10.65 9.50 -39.43
N ALA A 56 10.40 8.19 -39.44
CA ALA A 56 10.79 7.29 -40.54
C ALA A 56 9.89 7.38 -41.79
N THR A 57 8.66 7.88 -41.65
CA THR A 57 7.62 7.86 -42.72
C THR A 57 7.59 9.10 -43.62
N GLY A 58 8.55 10.01 -43.48
CA GLY A 58 8.92 10.95 -44.56
C GLY A 58 8.52 12.40 -44.31
N GLY A 59 9.54 13.23 -44.05
CA GLY A 59 9.38 14.68 -44.08
C GLY A 59 10.47 15.53 -43.43
N GLY A 60 11.75 15.11 -43.38
CA GLY A 60 12.89 16.03 -43.14
C GLY A 60 12.87 16.90 -41.87
N GLY A 61 12.00 16.61 -40.91
CA GLY A 61 11.82 17.36 -39.66
C GLY A 61 10.84 16.61 -38.78
N ALA A 62 11.10 16.62 -37.47
CA ALA A 62 10.31 15.94 -36.45
C ALA A 62 8.89 16.53 -36.30
N ILE A 63 8.05 16.41 -37.32
CA ILE A 63 6.64 16.76 -37.23
C ILE A 63 5.90 15.48 -36.88
N LEU A 64 5.77 15.23 -35.57
CA LEU A 64 4.76 14.29 -35.09
C LEU A 64 3.42 14.65 -35.72
N SER A 65 2.65 13.65 -36.15
CA SER A 65 1.24 13.91 -36.43
C SER A 65 0.60 14.54 -35.19
N LEU A 66 -0.34 15.47 -35.38
CA LEU A 66 -0.97 16.19 -34.27
C LEU A 66 -1.56 15.21 -33.23
N SER A 67 -2.06 14.05 -33.69
CA SER A 67 -2.52 12.95 -32.85
C SER A 67 -1.40 12.30 -32.05
N SER A 68 -0.24 11.99 -32.63
CA SER A 68 0.91 11.43 -31.91
C SER A 68 1.48 12.40 -30.86
N LEU A 69 1.49 13.71 -31.16
CA LEU A 69 1.90 14.73 -30.19
C LEU A 69 0.92 14.79 -29.00
N VAL A 70 -0.38 14.77 -29.28
CA VAL A 70 -1.41 14.73 -28.23
C VAL A 70 -1.28 13.48 -27.39
N CYS A 71 -1.05 12.30 -27.98
CA CYS A 71 -0.82 11.06 -27.21
C CYS A 71 0.44 11.13 -26.35
N ALA A 72 1.54 11.69 -26.86
CA ALA A 72 2.79 11.83 -26.11
C ALA A 72 2.62 12.79 -24.91
N VAL A 73 2.07 13.99 -25.13
CA VAL A 73 1.79 14.96 -24.07
C VAL A 73 0.80 14.38 -23.07
N ALA A 74 -0.23 13.69 -23.56
CA ALA A 74 -1.17 12.99 -22.71
C ALA A 74 -0.46 11.93 -21.88
N ALA A 75 0.50 11.15 -22.37
CA ALA A 75 1.17 10.10 -21.59
C ALA A 75 2.18 10.59 -20.53
N MET A 76 2.66 11.84 -20.63
CA MET A 76 3.73 12.37 -19.78
C MET A 76 3.38 12.42 -18.28
N PRO A 77 2.19 12.91 -17.84
CA PRO A 77 1.87 12.95 -16.42
C PRO A 77 1.88 11.56 -15.76
N LEU A 78 1.39 10.52 -16.44
CA LEU A 78 1.40 9.14 -15.93
C LEU A 78 2.82 8.58 -15.89
N LEU A 79 3.64 8.84 -16.91
CA LEU A 79 5.07 8.48 -16.89
C LEU A 79 5.79 9.12 -15.70
N ILE A 80 5.58 10.43 -15.48
CA ILE A 80 6.16 11.15 -14.35
C ILE A 80 5.68 10.54 -13.04
N ALA A 81 4.37 10.28 -12.89
CA ALA A 81 3.82 9.68 -11.68
C ALA A 81 4.45 8.31 -11.38
N LEU A 82 4.52 7.41 -12.37
CA LEU A 82 5.11 6.09 -12.20
C LEU A 82 6.60 6.16 -11.84
N VAL A 83 7.38 6.98 -12.54
CA VAL A 83 8.81 7.12 -12.26
C VAL A 83 9.05 7.77 -10.89
N TYR A 84 8.28 8.80 -10.55
CA TYR A 84 8.37 9.49 -9.27
C TYR A 84 8.04 8.53 -8.12
N THR A 85 6.88 7.86 -8.17
CA THR A 85 6.46 6.89 -7.15
C THR A 85 7.44 5.73 -7.03
N GLY A 86 7.90 5.15 -8.15
CA GLY A 86 8.92 4.10 -8.14
C GLY A 86 10.24 4.54 -7.50
N SER A 87 10.63 5.81 -7.68
CA SER A 87 11.85 6.37 -7.08
C SER A 87 11.72 6.61 -5.58
N LEU A 88 10.50 6.82 -5.07
CA LEU A 88 10.25 7.01 -3.64
C LEU A 88 10.31 5.70 -2.84
N GLN A 89 10.15 4.54 -3.50
CA GLN A 89 10.11 3.24 -2.82
C GLN A 89 11.39 2.94 -2.04
N ASP A 90 12.56 3.21 -2.64
CA ASP A 90 13.84 3.01 -1.95
C ASP A 90 13.95 3.90 -0.69
N ALA A 91 13.39 5.12 -0.73
CA ALA A 91 13.35 6.02 0.42
C ALA A 91 12.34 5.58 1.49
N GLN A 92 11.20 5.01 1.09
CA GLN A 92 10.21 4.43 1.99
C GLN A 92 10.80 3.21 2.73
N ILE A 93 11.51 2.34 2.02
CA ILE A 93 12.25 1.22 2.62
C ILE A 93 13.29 1.74 3.62
N ALA A 94 14.09 2.75 3.22
CA ALA A 94 15.12 3.33 4.09
C ALA A 94 14.54 4.01 5.34
N ALA A 95 13.34 4.59 5.22
CA ALA A 95 12.61 5.19 6.34
C ALA A 95 11.90 4.14 7.23
N GLY A 96 12.02 2.85 6.92
CA GLY A 96 11.37 1.77 7.66
C GLY A 96 9.85 1.74 7.51
N VAL A 97 9.32 2.29 6.41
CA VAL A 97 7.89 2.24 6.13
C VAL A 97 7.50 0.79 5.86
N LYS A 98 6.78 0.18 6.80
CA LYS A 98 6.29 -1.19 6.67
C LYS A 98 5.29 -1.28 5.52
N THR A 99 5.44 -2.31 4.70
CA THR A 99 4.47 -2.71 3.68
C THR A 99 4.23 -4.20 3.81
N TYR A 100 3.00 -4.59 3.53
CA TYR A 100 2.55 -5.97 3.65
C TYR A 100 2.01 -6.47 2.32
N SER A 101 1.91 -7.78 2.17
CA SER A 101 1.27 -8.42 1.01
C SER A 101 0.03 -9.21 1.43
N GLU A 102 -0.99 -9.24 0.57
CA GLU A 102 -2.12 -10.15 0.75
C GLU A 102 -1.62 -11.61 0.72
N GLY A 103 -2.11 -12.44 1.63
CA GLY A 103 -1.65 -13.80 1.88
C GLY A 103 -0.46 -13.92 2.82
N GLN A 104 0.16 -12.81 3.25
CA GLN A 104 1.23 -12.84 4.24
C GLN A 104 0.69 -13.14 5.64
N THR A 105 1.37 -14.00 6.38
CA THR A 105 1.14 -14.21 7.81
C THR A 105 1.95 -13.20 8.63
N VAL A 106 1.29 -12.55 9.59
CA VAL A 106 1.87 -11.55 10.49
C VAL A 106 1.38 -11.81 11.92
N TRP A 107 2.05 -11.21 12.90
CA TRP A 107 1.67 -11.30 14.31
C TRP A 107 1.26 -9.93 14.84
N LEU A 108 0.38 -9.94 15.85
CA LEU A 108 0.04 -8.74 16.60
C LEU A 108 1.07 -8.49 17.69
N ILE A 109 1.33 -7.21 17.98
CA ILE A 109 2.11 -6.79 19.15
C ILE A 109 1.53 -7.46 20.41
N SER A 110 2.40 -7.98 21.28
CA SER A 110 2.06 -8.67 22.53
C SER A 110 2.06 -7.75 23.76
N ASP A 111 2.65 -6.55 23.70
CA ASP A 111 2.53 -5.57 24.78
C ASP A 111 1.22 -4.79 24.66
N ILE A 112 0.42 -4.79 25.72
CA ILE A 112 -0.91 -4.15 25.73
C ILE A 112 -0.85 -2.64 25.52
N LYS A 113 0.19 -1.98 26.04
CA LYS A 113 0.31 -0.53 25.95
C LYS A 113 0.70 -0.13 24.53
N GLU A 114 1.72 -0.76 23.98
CA GLU A 114 2.14 -0.57 22.59
C GLU A 114 1.01 -0.94 21.61
N PHE A 115 0.30 -2.03 21.88
CA PHE A 115 -0.84 -2.43 21.07
C PHE A 115 -1.94 -1.37 21.08
N ARG A 116 -2.33 -0.80 22.24
CA ARG A 116 -3.31 0.28 22.30
C ARG A 116 -2.82 1.55 21.60
N ASP A 117 -1.56 1.92 21.81
CA ASP A 117 -0.94 3.10 21.19
C ASP A 117 -0.88 2.98 19.65
N SER A 118 -0.80 1.76 19.12
CA SER A 118 -0.81 1.50 17.67
C SER A 118 -2.12 1.93 16.97
N PHE A 119 -3.22 2.09 17.70
CA PHE A 119 -4.49 2.60 17.18
C PHE A 119 -4.63 4.12 17.23
N SER A 120 -3.59 4.86 17.63
CA SER A 120 -3.63 6.31 17.82
C SER A 120 -4.07 7.13 16.59
N ARG A 121 -3.98 6.57 15.37
CA ARG A 121 -4.50 7.21 14.14
C ARG A 121 -6.02 7.14 14.00
N PHE A 122 -6.68 6.26 14.74
CA PHE A 122 -8.09 5.88 14.59
C PHE A 122 -8.86 6.00 15.92
N VAL A 123 -8.57 7.06 16.69
CA VAL A 123 -9.29 7.35 17.94
C VAL A 123 -10.77 7.56 17.62
N ASP A 124 -11.64 6.90 18.41
CA ASP A 124 -13.11 6.91 18.26
C ASP A 124 -13.63 6.33 16.93
N ASP A 125 -12.80 5.61 16.16
CA ASP A 125 -13.23 4.90 14.96
C ASP A 125 -13.77 3.50 15.32
N GLU A 126 -15.03 3.22 15.00
CA GLU A 126 -15.68 1.95 15.35
C GLU A 126 -15.11 0.74 14.59
N LEU A 127 -14.55 0.97 13.39
CA LEU A 127 -14.09 -0.11 12.50
C LEU A 127 -12.59 -0.33 12.66
N ASN A 128 -11.80 0.73 12.53
CA ASN A 128 -10.34 0.71 12.53
C ASN A 128 -9.73 0.97 13.91
N GLY A 129 -10.50 1.55 14.83
CA GLY A 129 -10.05 1.84 16.18
C GLY A 129 -9.87 0.61 17.04
N TRP A 130 -9.37 0.86 18.25
CA TRP A 130 -9.21 -0.15 19.28
C TRP A 130 -10.58 -0.67 19.76
N SER A 131 -10.64 -1.97 20.07
CA SER A 131 -11.77 -2.56 20.76
C SER A 131 -11.31 -3.73 21.65
N GLU A 132 -12.11 -4.05 22.67
CA GLU A 132 -11.82 -5.20 23.55
C GLU A 132 -11.75 -6.52 22.78
N VAL A 133 -12.48 -6.65 21.67
CA VAL A 133 -12.45 -7.86 20.83
C VAL A 133 -11.10 -8.02 20.15
N LYS A 134 -10.54 -6.92 19.62
CA LYS A 134 -9.21 -6.89 19.01
C LYS A 134 -8.10 -7.10 20.04
N GLU A 135 -8.26 -6.53 21.25
CA GLU A 135 -7.30 -6.72 22.34
C GLU A 135 -7.17 -8.18 22.78
N ARG A 136 -8.25 -8.97 22.73
CA ARG A 136 -8.18 -10.41 23.03
C ARG A 136 -7.32 -11.22 22.04
N ARG A 137 -6.94 -10.63 20.90
CA ARG A 137 -6.09 -11.26 19.86
C ARG A 137 -4.61 -10.92 20.00
N LEU A 138 -4.25 -10.10 20.97
CA LEU A 138 -2.91 -9.62 21.25
C LEU A 138 -1.88 -10.77 21.29
N GLY A 139 -0.75 -10.57 20.60
CA GLY A 139 0.29 -11.60 20.40
C GLY A 139 -0.05 -12.70 19.37
N GLY A 140 -1.31 -12.81 18.94
CA GLY A 140 -1.75 -13.83 17.98
C GLY A 140 -1.29 -13.57 16.54
N SER A 141 -1.22 -14.64 15.74
CA SER A 141 -0.97 -14.56 14.30
C SER A 141 -2.26 -14.48 13.49
N GLY A 142 -2.20 -13.80 12.35
CA GLY A 142 -3.28 -13.77 11.36
C GLY A 142 -2.74 -13.68 9.94
N THR A 143 -3.57 -14.06 8.96
CA THR A 143 -3.24 -13.93 7.54
C THR A 143 -3.89 -12.69 6.96
N ILE A 144 -3.12 -11.86 6.27
CA ILE A 144 -3.60 -10.64 5.62
C ILE A 144 -4.48 -11.04 4.44
N THR A 145 -5.76 -10.67 4.49
CA THR A 145 -6.71 -10.93 3.40
C THR A 145 -6.98 -9.71 2.54
N LYS A 146 -6.72 -8.50 3.07
CA LYS A 146 -6.94 -7.25 2.36
C LYS A 146 -6.05 -6.15 2.92
N ILE A 147 -5.59 -5.26 2.05
CA ILE A 147 -4.81 -4.07 2.41
C ILE A 147 -5.51 -2.81 1.90
N PHE A 148 -5.64 -1.82 2.79
CA PHE A 148 -6.31 -0.55 2.51
C PHE A 148 -5.32 0.62 2.39
N VAL A 149 -5.78 1.70 1.73
CA VAL A 149 -5.00 2.90 1.42
C VAL A 149 -4.61 3.67 2.69
N ASP A 150 -5.39 3.54 3.76
CA ASP A 150 -5.16 4.18 5.06
C ASP A 150 -4.15 3.43 5.94
N LYS A 151 -3.42 2.46 5.37
CA LYS A 151 -2.47 1.60 6.07
C LYS A 151 -3.13 0.81 7.21
N THR A 152 -4.30 0.24 6.90
CA THR A 152 -4.92 -0.84 7.67
C THR A 152 -4.93 -2.12 6.85
N VAL A 153 -5.01 -3.26 7.53
CA VAL A 153 -5.17 -4.57 6.93
C VAL A 153 -6.32 -5.32 7.58
N THR A 154 -7.04 -6.13 6.79
CA THR A 154 -7.94 -7.14 7.35
C THR A 154 -7.13 -8.41 7.63
N LEU A 155 -7.04 -8.81 8.89
CA LEU A 155 -6.49 -10.10 9.29
C LEU A 155 -7.60 -11.14 9.42
N GLU A 156 -7.39 -12.32 8.85
CA GLU A 156 -8.17 -13.53 9.13
C GLU A 156 -7.37 -14.41 10.11
N PHE A 157 -8.02 -14.75 11.23
CA PHE A 157 -7.45 -15.63 12.25
C PHE A 157 -7.88 -17.08 12.03
N ASP A 158 -7.32 -18.02 12.80
CA ASP A 158 -7.58 -19.46 12.68
C ASP A 158 -9.06 -19.84 12.90
N ASP A 159 -9.79 -19.03 13.66
CA ASP A 159 -11.23 -19.18 13.87
C ASP A 159 -12.08 -18.54 12.77
N SER A 160 -11.46 -18.14 11.66
CA SER A 160 -12.08 -17.49 10.50
C SER A 160 -12.69 -16.10 10.79
N GLU A 161 -12.52 -15.56 12.00
CA GLU A 161 -12.91 -14.19 12.30
C GLU A 161 -11.98 -13.19 11.59
N LYS A 162 -12.54 -12.05 11.20
CA LYS A 162 -11.83 -11.01 10.45
C LYS A 162 -11.94 -9.67 11.15
N PHE A 163 -10.79 -9.01 11.32
CA PHE A 163 -10.72 -7.68 11.92
C PHE A 163 -9.70 -6.81 11.20
N ASP A 164 -9.98 -5.51 11.18
CA ASP A 164 -9.09 -4.52 10.58
C ASP A 164 -8.09 -3.98 11.63
N PHE A 165 -6.81 -3.97 11.29
CA PHE A 165 -5.73 -3.50 12.14
C PHE A 165 -4.86 -2.47 11.42
N PRO A 166 -4.43 -1.39 12.10
CA PRO A 166 -3.35 -0.53 11.64
C PRO A 166 -2.05 -1.33 11.39
N PHE A 167 -1.24 -0.90 10.43
CA PHE A 167 0.09 -1.50 10.18
C PHE A 167 0.99 -1.44 11.42
N GLU A 168 0.80 -0.42 12.25
CA GLU A 168 1.53 -0.23 13.50
C GLU A 168 1.27 -1.34 14.51
N SER A 169 0.15 -2.05 14.41
CA SER A 169 -0.19 -3.16 15.31
C SER A 169 0.51 -4.47 14.94
N LEU A 170 1.24 -4.50 13.81
CA LEU A 170 1.77 -5.71 13.19
C LEU A 170 3.28 -5.84 13.37
N ILE A 171 3.73 -7.06 13.60
CA ILE A 171 5.15 -7.47 13.64
C ILE A 171 5.38 -8.67 12.70
N ASP A 172 6.58 -8.72 12.15
CA ASP A 172 6.94 -9.67 11.07
C ASP A 172 7.38 -11.04 11.60
N SER A 173 7.49 -11.18 12.92
CA SER A 173 7.91 -12.40 13.61
C SER A 173 7.04 -12.64 14.85
N GLU A 174 6.99 -13.90 15.27
CA GLU A 174 6.32 -14.28 16.51
C GLU A 174 6.90 -13.49 17.70
N PRO A 175 6.05 -12.90 18.56
CA PRO A 175 6.52 -12.17 19.71
C PRO A 175 7.19 -13.14 20.69
N GLU A 176 8.37 -12.78 21.18
CA GLU A 176 8.97 -13.49 22.31
C GLU A 176 8.10 -13.26 23.54
N ILE A 177 7.33 -14.27 23.92
CA ILE A 177 6.61 -14.25 25.19
C ILE A 177 7.70 -14.43 26.25
N GLU A 178 8.12 -13.35 26.88
CA GLU A 178 8.83 -13.45 28.16
C GLU A 178 7.86 -14.17 29.10
N GLU A 179 8.06 -15.47 29.32
CA GLU A 179 7.41 -16.18 30.40
C GLU A 179 7.76 -15.42 31.69
N VAL A 180 6.81 -14.63 32.18
CA VAL A 180 6.88 -14.06 33.52
C VAL A 180 6.93 -15.28 34.43
N SER A 181 8.13 -15.67 34.83
CA SER A 181 8.36 -16.73 35.80
C SER A 181 7.54 -16.37 37.03
N VAL A 182 6.45 -17.10 37.25
CA VAL A 182 5.66 -17.04 38.47
C VAL A 182 6.48 -17.73 39.57
N GLU A 183 7.64 -17.17 39.88
CA GLU A 183 8.41 -17.49 41.06
C GLU A 183 8.25 -16.31 42.01
N SER A 184 7.64 -16.57 43.16
CA SER A 184 7.48 -15.66 44.30
C SER A 184 6.18 -14.85 44.40
N ALA A 185 5.03 -15.54 44.46
CA ALA A 185 3.85 -15.01 45.17
C ALA A 185 3.05 -16.05 45.98
N GLU A 186 3.58 -17.26 46.21
CA GLU A 186 3.07 -18.17 47.23
C GLU A 186 4.13 -18.44 48.30
N LYS A 187 4.18 -17.54 49.29
CA LYS A 187 4.42 -17.96 50.68
C LYS A 187 3.29 -17.40 51.52
N GLY A 188 2.31 -18.26 51.78
CA GLY A 188 1.24 -18.02 52.72
C GLY A 188 1.83 -17.67 54.10
N TRP A 189 1.33 -16.60 54.68
CA TRP A 189 1.70 -16.13 56.03
C TRP A 189 1.09 -16.99 57.16
N TRP A 190 0.76 -18.26 56.89
CA TRP A 190 0.00 -19.11 57.81
C TRP A 190 0.59 -20.50 58.07
N GLU A 191 1.85 -20.73 57.72
CA GLU A 191 2.56 -21.95 58.13
C GLU A 191 3.89 -21.62 58.81
N SER A 192 3.85 -21.39 60.13
CA SER A 192 4.52 -22.23 61.13
C SER A 192 4.49 -21.58 62.53
N ASP A 193 3.83 -22.32 63.42
CA ASP A 193 4.10 -22.58 64.86
C ASP A 193 4.39 -21.43 65.85
#